data_AF-A0A936VA92-F1
#
_entry.id   AF-A0A936VA92-F1
#
_cell.length_a   1.000
_cell.length_b   1.000
_cell.length_c   1.000
_cell.angle_alpha   90.00
_cell.angle_beta   90.00
_cell.angle_gamma   90.00
#
_symmetry.space_group_name_H-M   'P 1'
#
loop_
_entity.id
_entity.type
_entity.pdbx_description
1 polymer ?
#
loop_
_entity_poly.entity_id
_entity_poly.type
_entity_poly.pdbx_seq_one_letter_code
_entity_poly.pdbx_strand_id
1 'polypeptide(L)' 'MMTRKCAMALLMGLLGLAACSKGVPTVSNIDNIVVDGKTLTKKEFIDTYCAGQTGNTTCISVGNALSQEEAKSTTTP' A
#
# COMPACT_ATOMS: atom_id res chain seq x y z
N MET A 1 21.73 -1.12 -5.79
CA MET A 1 21.52 -0.70 -7.19
C MET A 1 20.17 -1.21 -7.65
N MET A 2 19.33 -0.28 -8.09
CA MET A 2 18.07 -0.49 -8.78
C MET A 2 18.34 -1.21 -10.11
N THR A 3 17.71 -2.36 -10.37
CA THR A 3 17.38 -2.77 -11.75
C THR A 3 16.20 -3.73 -11.75
N ARG A 4 15.05 -3.14 -12.05
CA ARG A 4 13.84 -3.75 -12.58
C ARG A 4 14.21 -4.81 -13.63
N LYS A 5 13.74 -6.05 -13.44
CA LYS A 5 13.82 -7.11 -14.45
C LYS A 5 12.43 -7.73 -14.64
N CYS A 6 11.48 -6.88 -15.04
CA CYS A 6 10.30 -7.34 -15.78
C CYS A 6 10.64 -7.21 -17.27
N ALA A 7 11.66 -7.95 -17.72
CA ALA A 7 12.06 -7.96 -19.12
C ALA A 7 11.68 -9.31 -19.74
N MET A 8 10.69 -9.22 -20.63
CA MET A 8 10.51 -10.06 -21.81
C MET A 8 10.58 -11.57 -21.59
N ALA A 9 9.42 -12.16 -21.31
CA ALA A 9 9.09 -13.47 -21.84
C ALA A 9 7.83 -13.32 -22.72
N LEU A 10 8.05 -12.88 -23.96
CA LEU A 10 7.11 -13.08 -25.06
C LEU A 10 7.13 -14.59 -25.37
N LEU A 11 6.26 -15.35 -24.70
CA LEU A 11 5.96 -16.73 -25.09
C LEU A 11 4.44 -16.89 -25.09
N MET A 12 3.94 -17.12 -26.29
CA MET A 12 2.59 -17.53 -26.65
C MET A 12 1.96 -18.46 -25.61
N GLY A 13 0.74 -18.13 -25.17
CA GLY A 13 -0.16 -19.10 -24.53
C GLY A 13 -0.64 -18.68 -23.14
N LEU A 14 -1.91 -18.29 -23.09
CA LEU A 14 -2.88 -18.64 -22.05
C LEU A 14 -2.50 -18.42 -20.57
N LEU A 15 -3.24 -17.50 -19.94
CA LEU A 15 -3.49 -17.46 -18.49
C LEU A 15 -2.24 -17.40 -17.62
N GLY A 16 -1.57 -16.26 -17.66
CA GLY A 16 -0.60 -15.86 -16.65
C GLY A 16 -0.76 -14.39 -16.36
N LEU A 17 -1.90 -13.96 -15.82
CA LEU A 17 -1.95 -12.74 -15.01
C LEU A 17 -0.94 -12.98 -13.90
N ALA A 18 0.30 -12.58 -14.14
CA ALA A 18 1.32 -12.51 -13.11
C ALA A 18 0.73 -11.60 -12.05
N ALA A 19 0.13 -12.21 -11.04
CA ALA A 19 -0.02 -11.63 -9.73
C ALA A 19 1.42 -11.44 -9.25
N CYS A 20 2.05 -10.37 -9.74
CA CYS A 20 3.04 -9.66 -8.98
C CYS A 20 2.28 -9.28 -7.72
N SER A 21 2.32 -10.16 -6.71
CA SER A 21 1.85 -9.87 -5.37
C SER A 21 2.62 -8.64 -4.95
N LYS A 22 2.06 -7.46 -5.22
CA LYS A 22 2.61 -6.20 -4.79
C LYS A 22 2.47 -6.27 -3.28
N GLY A 23 3.54 -6.67 -2.61
CA GLY A 23 3.61 -6.65 -1.16
C GLY A 23 3.28 -5.24 -0.68
N VAL A 24 3.00 -5.12 0.62
CA VAL A 24 2.68 -3.82 1.21
C VAL A 24 3.85 -2.85 0.94
N PRO A 25 3.62 -1.72 0.24
CA PRO A 25 4.66 -0.73 0.00
C PRO A 25 5.15 -0.19 1.33
N THR A 26 6.46 0.03 1.47
CA THR A 26 6.98 0.72 2.65
C THR A 26 6.61 2.20 2.60
N VAL A 27 6.06 2.71 3.70
CA VAL A 27 5.69 4.12 3.85
C VAL A 27 6.68 4.78 4.81
N SER A 28 7.43 5.76 4.32
CA SER A 28 8.38 6.52 5.17
C SER A 28 7.73 7.68 5.92
N ASN A 29 6.64 8.24 5.38
CA ASN A 29 5.88 9.31 6.01
C ASN A 29 4.38 8.96 5.99
N ILE A 30 3.80 8.78 7.17
CA ILE A 30 2.40 8.40 7.37
C ILE A 30 1.45 9.56 7.01
N ASP A 31 1.90 10.81 7.15
CA ASP A 31 1.11 12.00 6.81
C ASP A 31 1.13 12.33 5.32
N ASN A 32 2.11 11.77 4.59
CA ASN A 32 2.21 11.93 3.14
C ASN A 32 2.60 10.60 2.50
N ILE A 33 1.60 9.74 2.31
CA ILE A 33 1.78 8.43 1.70
C ILE A 33 1.91 8.61 0.19
N VAL A 34 3.07 8.28 -0.36
CA VAL A 34 3.33 8.30 -1.80
C VAL A 34 3.77 6.92 -2.26
N VAL A 35 3.00 6.31 -3.16
CA VAL A 35 3.29 5.00 -3.75
C VAL A 35 3.36 5.16 -5.27
N ASP A 36 4.47 4.73 -5.88
CA ASP A 36 4.71 4.86 -7.32
C ASP A 36 4.52 6.30 -7.86
N GLY A 37 4.86 7.31 -7.05
CA GLY A 37 4.70 8.72 -7.41
C GLY A 37 3.27 9.26 -7.31
N LYS A 38 2.32 8.45 -6.81
CA LYS A 38 0.95 8.89 -6.51
C LYS A 38 0.79 9.08 -5.01
N THR A 39 0.30 10.25 -4.62
CA THR A 39 -0.12 10.50 -3.24
C THR A 39 -1.43 9.76 -2.98
N LEU A 40 -1.49 9.03 -1.88
CA LEU A 40 -2.66 8.29 -1.42
C LEU A 40 -3.06 8.78 -0.03
N THR A 41 -4.34 8.72 0.28
CA THR A 41 -4.82 8.85 1.66
C THR A 41 -4.50 7.58 2.46
N LYS A 42 -4.52 7.69 3.79
CA LYS A 42 -4.36 6.54 4.69
C LYS A 42 -5.41 5.46 4.40
N LYS A 43 -6.67 5.87 4.18
CA LYS A 43 -7.78 4.97 3.83
C LYS A 43 -7.54 4.25 2.50
N GLU A 44 -7.20 4.98 1.43
CA GLU A 44 -6.93 4.37 0.12
C GLU A 44 -5.76 3.39 0.19
N PHE A 45 -4.73 3.70 0.97
CA PHE A 45 -3.59 2.81 1.18
C PHE A 45 -4.03 1.49 1.85
N ILE A 46 -4.81 1.57 2.94
CA ILE A 46 -5.32 0.38 3.63
C ILE A 46 -6.19 -0.47 2.71
N ASP A 47 -7.15 0.16 2.02
CA ASP A 47 -8.10 -0.52 1.14
C ASP A 47 -7.37 -1.19 -0.05
N THR A 48 -6.28 -0.61 -0.54
CA THR A 48 -5.54 -1.10 -1.73
C THR A 48 -4.47 -2.14 -1.39
N TYR A 49 -3.73 -1.96 -0.29
CA TYR A 49 -2.51 -2.74 -0.03
C TYR A 49 -2.59 -3.62 1.22
N CYS A 50 -3.50 -3.35 2.15
CA CYS A 50 -3.54 -4.01 3.44
C CYS A 50 -4.62 -5.11 3.57
N ALA A 51 -5.45 -5.28 2.55
CA ALA A 51 -6.41 -6.38 2.48
C ALA A 51 -5.68 -7.74 2.57
N GLY A 52 -6.00 -8.53 3.61
CA GLY A 52 -5.38 -9.84 3.86
C GLY A 52 -3.95 -9.81 4.40
N GLN A 53 -3.36 -8.62 4.63
CA GLN A 53 -2.00 -8.45 5.13
C GLN A 53 -1.95 -8.24 6.65
N THR A 54 -2.66 -9.10 7.39
CA THR A 54 -2.73 -9.05 8.84
C THR A 54 -1.33 -9.21 9.45
N GLY A 55 -0.90 -8.26 10.27
CA GLY A 55 0.43 -8.28 10.91
C GLY A 55 1.52 -7.52 10.17
N ASN A 56 1.25 -6.96 8.98
CA ASN A 56 2.23 -6.09 8.32
C ASN A 56 2.38 -4.77 9.11
N THR A 57 3.61 -4.44 9.51
CA THR A 57 3.92 -3.27 10.33
C THR A 57 3.50 -1.96 9.68
N THR A 58 3.60 -1.83 8.36
CA THR A 58 3.18 -0.62 7.64
C THR A 58 1.65 -0.47 7.66
N CYS A 59 0.92 -1.56 7.43
CA CYS A 59 -0.54 -1.56 7.54
C CYS A 59 -1.02 -1.21 8.95
N ILE A 60 -0.35 -1.74 9.98
CA ILE A 60 -0.64 -1.42 11.37
C ILE A 60 -0.40 0.08 11.64
N SER A 61 0.75 0.62 11.22
CA SER A 61 1.08 2.04 11.43
C SER A 61 0.10 2.98 10.72
N VAL A 62 -0.23 2.71 9.45
CA VAL A 62 -1.17 3.55 8.68
C VAL A 62 -2.58 3.46 9.27
N GLY A 63 -3.02 2.26 9.66
CA GLY A 63 -4.33 2.05 10.29
C GLY A 63 -4.45 2.76 11.63
N ASN A 64 -3.43 2.67 12.49
CA ASN A 64 -3.40 3.36 13.77
C ASN A 64 -3.46 4.89 13.61
N ALA A 65 -2.81 5.43 12.58
CA ALA A 65 -2.84 6.86 12.32
C ALA A 65 -4.21 7.32 11.80
N LEU A 66 -4.85 6.53 10.94
CA LEU A 66 -6.22 6.80 10.49
C LEU A 66 -7.20 6.82 11.66
N SER A 67 -7.15 5.82 12.55
CA SER A 67 -8.04 5.77 13.72
C SER A 67 -7.82 6.95 14.69
N GLN A 68 -6.59 7.44 14.82
CA GLN A 68 -6.30 8.64 15.62
C GLN A 68 -6.87 9.92 14.99
N GLU A 69 -6.84 10.05 13.66
CA GLU A 69 -7.46 11.19 12.96
C GLU A 69 -8.98 11.18 13.13
N GLU A 70 -9.60 10.02 13.05
CA GLU A 70 -11.05 9.86 13.26
C GLU A 70 -11.45 10.15 14.72
N ALA A 71 -10.69 9.64 15.69
CA ALA A 71 -10.91 9.93 17.11
C ALA A 71 -10.73 11.42 17.44
N LYS A 72 -9.73 12.08 16.83
CA LYS A 72 -9.51 13.53 16.95
C LYS A 72 -10.63 14.33 16.30
N SER A 73 -11.20 13.85 15.19
CA SER A 73 -12.33 14.49 14.52
C SER A 73 -13.63 14.39 15.33
N THR A 74 -13.76 13.34 16.15
CA THR A 74 -14.93 13.14 17.03
C THR A 74 -14.78 13.87 18.38
N THR A 75 -13.59 14.41 18.67
CA THR A 75 -13.29 15.18 19.89
C THR A 75 -13.08 16.65 19.53
N THR A 76 -14.15 17.33 19.11
CA THR A 76 -14.24 18.79 19.05
C THR A 76 -15.52 19.14 19.84
N PRO A 77 -15.45 20.10 20.80
CA PRO A 77 -16.18 20.10 22.09
C PRO A 77 -17.70 20.17 22.03
#